data_AF-A0A931LEC9-F1
#
_entry.id   AF-A0A931LEC9-F1
#
_cell.length_a   1.000
_cell.length_b   1.000
_cell.length_c   1.000
_cell.angle_alpha   90.00
_cell.angle_beta   90.00
_cell.angle_gamma   90.00
#
_symmetry.space_group_name_H-M   'P 1'
#
loop_
_entity.id
_entity.type
_entity.pdbx_description
1 polymer ?
#
loop_
_entity_poly.entity_id
_entity_poly.type
_entity_poly.pdbx_seq_one_letter_code
_entity_poly.pdbx_strand_id
1 'polypeptide(L)'
;MKLRWLWQADRTAGERRAALACAVVAISSASVAVLVRTRLAPGGEGLFSLWGAASGAVGGWVALRLSAHRLGHPGLPGTLRALGGIITISFIAALIAGTMILPGYGTMFGPFSLAMTLIGSPIVAVLWLLGLWLSHKLIATWRHEQESVHRARALAPGWRTRRRSALINYRESSD
;
A
#
# COMPACT_ATOMS: atom_id res chain seq x y z
N MET A 1 -13.57 -8.46 9.66
CA MET A 1 -12.24 -8.40 9.01
C MET A 1 -11.35 -9.44 9.71
N LYS A 2 -11.07 -10.60 9.07
CA LYS A 2 -10.42 -11.76 9.71
C LYS A 2 -8.92 -11.50 9.97
N LEU A 3 -8.55 -11.32 11.23
CA LEU A 3 -7.18 -11.16 11.73
C LEU A 3 -6.34 -12.47 11.71
N ARG A 4 -6.85 -13.56 11.12
CA ARG A 4 -6.21 -14.89 11.06
C ARG A 4 -5.08 -15.02 10.02
N TRP A 5 -4.75 -13.93 9.31
CA TRP A 5 -3.87 -13.93 8.13
C TRP A 5 -2.37 -13.73 8.43
N LEU A 6 -2.00 -13.39 9.67
CA LEU A 6 -0.62 -13.00 9.97
C LEU A 6 0.30 -14.17 10.34
N TRP A 7 -0.23 -15.36 10.63
CA TRP A 7 0.50 -16.46 11.29
C TRP A 7 0.51 -17.81 10.54
N GLN A 8 0.19 -17.86 9.25
CA GLN A 8 0.38 -19.08 8.45
C GLN A 8 1.72 -19.01 7.71
N ALA A 9 2.62 -19.93 8.06
CA ALA A 9 4.01 -20.01 7.58
C ALA A 9 4.13 -20.35 6.07
N ASP A 10 3.04 -20.76 5.42
CA ASP A 10 2.98 -21.01 3.97
C ASP A 10 2.48 -19.78 3.18
N ARG A 11 3.09 -18.60 3.41
CA ARG A 11 2.77 -17.44 2.57
C ARG A 11 3.24 -17.69 1.14
N THR A 12 2.29 -17.71 0.21
CA THR A 12 2.56 -17.77 -1.24
C THR A 12 3.53 -16.65 -1.64
N ALA A 13 4.34 -16.88 -2.67
CA ALA A 13 5.37 -15.92 -3.10
C ALA A 13 4.78 -14.50 -3.33
N GLY A 14 3.57 -14.42 -3.87
CA GLY A 14 2.84 -13.17 -4.10
C GLY A 14 2.46 -12.44 -2.83
N GLU A 15 2.05 -13.14 -1.77
CA GLU A 15 1.74 -12.49 -0.48
C GLU A 15 2.99 -11.85 0.14
N ARG A 16 4.15 -12.51 0.00
CA ARG A 16 5.44 -11.94 0.40
C ARG A 16 5.73 -10.67 -0.39
N ARG A 17 5.47 -10.66 -1.71
CA ARG A 17 5.65 -9.46 -2.55
C ARG A 17 4.68 -8.33 -2.21
N ALA A 18 3.43 -8.64 -1.87
CA ALA A 18 2.48 -7.63 -1.39
C ALA A 18 2.89 -7.02 -0.04
N ALA A 19 3.41 -7.85 0.87
CA ALA A 19 3.98 -7.38 2.14
C ALA A 19 5.24 -6.52 1.91
N LEU A 20 6.12 -6.92 0.98
CA LEU A 20 7.28 -6.12 0.58
C LEU A 20 6.86 -4.78 -0.02
N ALA A 21 5.82 -4.73 -0.86
CA ALA A 21 5.29 -3.46 -1.38
C ALA A 21 4.83 -2.54 -0.24
N CYS A 22 4.13 -3.09 0.76
CA CYS A 22 3.75 -2.34 1.95
C CYS A 22 4.97 -1.81 2.73
N ALA A 23 5.99 -2.64 2.91
CA ALA A 23 7.21 -2.25 3.61
C ALA A 23 7.98 -1.16 2.86
N VAL A 24 8.13 -1.28 1.54
CA VAL A 24 8.79 -0.26 0.69
C VAL A 24 8.08 1.08 0.82
N VAL A 25 6.75 1.13 0.66
CA VAL A 25 6.03 2.40 0.78
C VAL A 25 6.10 2.95 2.19
N ALA A 26 5.94 2.13 3.23
CA ALA A 26 6.02 2.58 4.60
C ALA A 26 7.40 3.19 4.93
N ILE A 27 8.49 2.51 4.55
CA ILE A 27 9.85 3.00 4.77
C ILE A 27 10.09 4.29 3.97
N SER A 28 9.71 4.33 2.69
CA SER A 28 9.85 5.54 1.88
C SER A 28 9.05 6.72 2.47
N SER A 29 7.84 6.47 2.99
CA SER A 29 7.03 7.53 3.60
C SER A 29 7.60 8.02 4.92
N ALA A 30 8.17 7.12 5.73
CA ALA A 30 8.89 7.49 6.94
C ALA A 30 10.10 8.38 6.61
N SER A 31 10.90 8.00 5.62
CA SER A 31 12.06 8.77 5.17
C SER A 31 11.66 10.16 4.68
N VAL A 32 10.59 10.26 3.88
CA VAL A 32 10.08 11.56 3.42
C VAL A 32 9.57 12.41 4.59
N ALA A 33 8.86 11.82 5.56
CA ALA A 33 8.38 12.56 6.74
C ALA A 33 9.54 13.12 7.58
N VAL A 34 10.62 12.35 7.75
CA VAL A 34 11.84 12.83 8.42
C VAL A 34 12.49 13.97 7.63
N LEU A 35 12.58 13.86 6.30
CA LEU A 35 13.15 14.91 5.45
C LEU A 35 12.33 16.20 5.44
N VAL A 36 11.00 16.10 5.41
CA VAL A 36 10.09 17.25 5.54
C VAL A 36 10.37 17.97 6.87
N ARG A 37 10.47 17.21 7.96
CA ARG A 37 10.77 17.75 9.29
C ARG A 37 12.13 18.45 9.35
N THR A 38 13.20 17.80 8.90
CA THR A 38 14.56 18.37 8.99
C THR A 38 14.69 19.68 8.22
N ARG A 39 13.86 19.89 7.20
CA ARG A 39 13.78 21.15 6.45
C ARG A 39 12.98 22.24 7.17
N LEU A 40 11.92 21.87 7.91
CA LEU A 40 11.02 22.83 8.55
C LEU A 40 11.49 23.28 9.94
N ALA A 41 12.11 22.38 10.71
CA ALA A 41 12.54 22.64 12.08
C ALA A 41 13.87 21.92 12.36
N PRO A 42 15.00 22.48 11.89
CA PRO A 42 16.32 21.95 12.25
C PRO A 42 16.52 22.05 13.78
N GLY A 43 16.92 20.94 14.42
CA GLY A 43 17.24 20.92 15.86
C GLY A 43 16.30 20.13 16.78
N GLY A 44 15.36 19.36 16.26
CA GLY A 44 14.53 18.45 17.07
C GLY A 44 14.99 16.99 16.96
N GLU A 45 15.93 16.56 17.80
CA GLU A 45 16.30 15.14 17.93
C GLU A 45 15.44 14.43 19.01
N GLY A 46 15.22 13.11 18.89
CA GLY A 46 14.48 12.32 19.88
C GLY A 46 13.04 11.92 19.50
N LEU A 47 12.15 11.81 20.50
CA LEU A 47 10.84 11.16 20.39
C LEU A 47 9.92 11.75 19.31
N PHE A 48 9.95 13.08 19.11
CA PHE A 48 9.13 13.72 18.09
C PHE A 48 9.58 13.36 16.66
N SER A 49 10.88 13.09 16.45
CA SER A 49 11.40 12.64 15.14
C SER A 49 10.94 11.21 14.84
N LEU A 50 11.03 10.34 15.86
CA LEU A 50 10.51 8.97 15.78
C LEU A 50 8.99 8.96 15.52
N TRP A 51 8.23 9.84 16.18
CA TRP A 51 6.81 10.00 15.93
C TRP A 51 6.50 10.45 14.51
N GLY A 52 7.28 11.39 13.96
CA GLY A 52 7.16 11.81 12.56
C GLY A 52 7.43 10.67 11.57
N ALA A 53 8.49 9.89 11.81
CA ALA A 53 8.80 8.70 11.01
C ALA A 53 7.69 7.65 11.09
N ALA A 54 7.18 7.35 12.29
CA ALA A 54 6.09 6.41 12.49
C ALA A 54 4.79 6.87 11.81
N SER A 55 4.45 8.16 11.93
CA SER A 55 3.30 8.77 11.26
C SER A 55 3.41 8.67 9.73
N GLY A 56 4.61 8.93 9.20
CA GLY A 56 4.93 8.73 7.79
C GLY A 56 4.74 7.27 7.36
N ALA A 57 5.29 6.31 8.11
CA ALA A 57 5.17 4.89 7.82
C ALA A 57 3.70 4.42 7.78
N VAL A 58 2.91 4.81 8.79
CA VAL A 58 1.49 4.48 8.89
C VAL A 58 0.72 5.13 7.73
N GLY A 59 0.96 6.40 7.44
CA GLY A 59 0.33 7.12 6.34
C GLY A 59 0.59 6.45 4.99
N GLY A 60 1.84 6.11 4.70
CA GLY A 60 2.23 5.40 3.47
C GLY A 60 1.59 4.02 3.35
N TRP A 61 1.63 3.23 4.43
CA TRP A 61 1.03 1.90 4.47
C TRP A 61 -0.48 1.94 4.23
N VAL A 62 -1.20 2.81 4.94
CA VAL A 62 -2.66 2.96 4.79
C VAL A 62 -3.01 3.48 3.39
N ALA A 63 -2.30 4.49 2.90
CA ALA A 63 -2.53 5.05 1.57
C ALA A 63 -2.37 4.00 0.46
N LEU A 64 -1.33 3.17 0.56
CA LEU A 64 -1.13 2.06 -0.37
C LEU A 64 -2.29 1.07 -0.28
N ARG A 65 -2.73 0.68 0.92
CA ARG A 65 -3.84 -0.27 1.11
C ARG A 65 -5.14 0.23 0.51
N LEU A 66 -5.46 1.51 0.66
CA LEU A 66 -6.65 2.14 0.09
C LEU A 66 -6.56 2.24 -1.45
N SER A 67 -5.35 2.48 -1.97
CA SER A 67 -5.11 2.73 -3.40
C SER A 67 -4.62 1.50 -4.18
N ALA A 68 -4.43 0.34 -3.51
CA ALA A 68 -3.89 -0.88 -4.12
C ALA A 68 -4.72 -1.39 -5.31
N HIS A 69 -6.00 -1.02 -5.37
CA HIS A 69 -6.88 -1.32 -6.48
C HIS A 69 -6.46 -0.64 -7.80
N ARG A 70 -5.66 0.44 -7.74
CA ARG A 70 -5.14 1.19 -8.89
C ARG A 70 -3.77 0.69 -9.38
N LEU A 71 -3.10 -0.15 -8.61
CA LEU A 71 -1.76 -0.64 -8.91
C LEU A 71 -1.79 -2.08 -9.44
N GLY A 72 -0.74 -2.42 -10.20
CA GLY A 72 -0.48 -3.78 -10.66
C GLY A 72 -1.30 -4.26 -11.86
N HIS A 73 -1.93 -3.35 -12.59
CA HIS A 73 -2.62 -3.68 -13.85
C HIS A 73 -1.61 -3.74 -15.01
N PRO A 74 -1.72 -4.74 -15.92
CA PRO A 74 -0.84 -4.84 -17.07
C PRO A 74 -1.19 -3.83 -18.18
N GLY A 75 -0.21 -3.56 -19.03
CA GLY A 75 -0.37 -2.74 -20.23
C GLY A 75 -0.42 -1.23 -20.00
N LEU A 76 -0.53 -0.48 -21.11
CA LEU A 76 -0.62 0.98 -21.13
C LEU A 76 -1.74 1.57 -20.23
N PRO A 77 -2.99 1.07 -20.27
CA PRO A 77 -4.04 1.57 -19.37
C PRO A 77 -3.72 1.30 -17.90
N GLY A 78 -3.01 0.20 -17.60
CA GLY A 78 -2.54 -0.11 -16.26
C GLY A 78 -1.48 0.88 -15.76
N THR A 79 -0.56 1.30 -16.62
CA THR A 79 0.42 2.35 -16.31
C THR A 79 -0.26 3.70 -16.04
N LEU A 80 -1.21 4.12 -16.87
CA LEU A 80 -1.95 5.38 -16.64
C LEU A 80 -2.72 5.35 -15.31
N ARG A 81 -3.36 4.21 -15.01
CA ARG A 81 -4.03 4.00 -13.72
C ARG A 81 -3.05 4.02 -12.55
N ALA A 82 -1.84 3.51 -12.74
CA ALA A 82 -0.78 3.56 -11.75
C ALA A 82 -0.30 4.99 -11.47
N LEU A 83 -0.19 5.83 -12.50
CA LEU A 83 0.12 7.26 -12.32
C LEU A 83 -0.95 7.96 -11.47
N GLY A 84 -2.23 7.74 -11.77
CA GLY A 84 -3.32 8.24 -10.92
C GLY A 84 -3.26 7.67 -9.49
N GLY A 85 -2.85 6.41 -9.35
CA GLY A 85 -2.59 5.76 -8.06
C GLY A 85 -1.46 6.42 -7.28
N ILE A 86 -0.33 6.74 -7.93
CA ILE A 86 0.83 7.41 -7.33
C ILE A 86 0.44 8.77 -6.75
N ILE A 87 -0.31 9.57 -7.50
CA ILE A 87 -0.82 10.87 -7.05
C ILE A 87 -1.73 10.68 -5.83
N THR A 88 -2.66 9.73 -5.91
CA THR A 88 -3.62 9.44 -4.83
C THR A 88 -2.92 8.95 -3.57
N ILE A 89 -1.93 8.05 -3.69
CA ILE A 89 -1.15 7.53 -2.57
C ILE A 89 -0.35 8.65 -1.93
N SER A 90 0.31 9.50 -2.71
CA SER A 90 1.09 10.62 -2.21
C SER A 90 0.22 11.59 -1.41
N PHE A 91 -0.96 11.93 -1.94
CA PHE A 91 -1.90 12.80 -1.27
C PHE A 91 -2.43 12.20 0.04
N ILE A 92 -2.95 10.97 0.01
CA ILE A 92 -3.51 10.30 1.20
C ILE A 92 -2.43 10.05 2.26
N ALA A 93 -1.23 9.65 1.86
CA ALA A 93 -0.12 9.41 2.78
C ALA A 93 0.26 10.71 3.51
N ALA A 94 0.39 11.81 2.76
CA ALA A 94 0.69 13.12 3.32
C ALA A 94 -0.43 13.64 4.23
N LEU A 95 -1.69 13.41 3.87
CA LEU A 95 -2.85 13.78 4.66
C LEU A 95 -2.85 13.05 6.02
N ILE A 96 -2.68 11.73 6.01
CA ILE A 96 -2.67 10.92 7.24
C ILE A 96 -1.46 11.25 8.09
N ALA A 97 -0.26 11.25 7.51
CA ALA A 97 0.97 11.54 8.23
C ALA A 97 0.94 12.96 8.83
N GLY A 98 0.50 13.95 8.05
CA GLY A 98 0.35 15.33 8.52
C GLY A 98 -0.62 15.41 9.69
N THR A 99 -1.80 14.78 9.58
CA THR A 99 -2.82 14.77 10.64
C THR A 99 -2.33 14.12 11.93
N MET A 100 -1.53 13.05 11.83
CA MET A 100 -0.93 12.39 13.00
C MET A 100 0.18 13.23 13.66
N ILE A 101 0.95 13.98 12.87
CA ILE A 101 2.00 14.86 13.38
C ILE A 101 1.38 16.09 14.06
N LEU A 102 0.45 16.77 13.38
CA LEU A 102 -0.26 17.94 13.87
C LEU A 102 -1.78 17.75 13.64
N PRO A 103 -2.54 17.33 14.67
CA PRO A 103 -4.00 17.31 14.59
C PRO A 103 -4.56 18.70 14.26
N GLY A 104 -5.56 18.76 13.38
CA GLY A 104 -6.22 20.01 12.93
C GLY A 104 -5.50 20.70 11.77
N TYR A 105 -4.19 20.98 11.88
CA TYR A 105 -3.43 21.70 10.85
C TYR A 105 -2.77 20.80 9.80
N GLY A 106 -2.54 19.55 10.16
CA GLY A 106 -1.82 18.57 9.35
C GLY A 106 -2.52 18.17 8.04
N THR A 107 -3.83 18.37 7.93
CA THR A 107 -4.61 18.02 6.74
C THR A 107 -4.28 18.89 5.53
N MET A 108 -4.04 20.19 5.75
CA MET A 108 -3.58 21.11 4.72
C MET A 108 -2.05 21.11 4.61
N PHE A 109 -1.38 21.12 5.77
CA PHE A 109 0.06 21.28 5.82
C PHE A 109 0.81 20.04 5.29
N GLY A 110 0.29 18.84 5.50
CA GLY A 110 0.92 17.59 5.06
C GLY A 110 1.10 17.53 3.53
N PRO A 111 0.01 17.57 2.72
CA PRO A 111 0.11 17.56 1.27
C PRO A 111 0.95 18.71 0.71
N PHE A 112 0.81 19.91 1.28
CA PHE A 112 1.60 21.07 0.88
C PHE A 112 3.10 20.88 1.14
N SER A 113 3.48 20.42 2.34
CA SER A 113 4.86 20.18 2.71
C SER A 113 5.50 19.07 1.88
N LEU A 114 4.74 18.03 1.54
CA LEU A 114 5.19 17.00 0.61
C LEU A 114 5.49 17.61 -0.76
N ALA A 115 4.57 18.39 -1.33
CA ALA A 115 4.77 19.03 -2.63
C ALA A 115 6.02 19.94 -2.63
N MET A 116 6.17 20.78 -1.61
CA MET A 116 7.35 21.66 -1.48
C MET A 116 8.65 20.87 -1.29
N THR A 117 8.62 19.74 -0.60
CA THR A 117 9.79 18.87 -0.43
C THR A 117 10.20 18.21 -1.74
N LEU A 118 9.23 17.75 -2.53
CA LEU A 118 9.50 17.14 -3.84
C LEU A 118 10.04 18.18 -4.84
N ILE A 119 9.49 19.41 -4.84
CA ILE A 119 9.99 20.52 -5.66
C ILE A 119 11.40 20.94 -5.22
N GLY A 120 11.61 21.10 -3.92
CA GLY A 120 12.89 21.51 -3.34
C GLY A 120 13.94 20.39 -3.27
N SER A 121 13.63 19.17 -3.71
CA SER A 121 14.57 18.05 -3.76
C SER A 121 14.20 17.05 -4.86
N PRO A 122 14.70 17.28 -6.09
CA PRO A 122 14.46 16.37 -7.22
C PRO A 122 14.88 14.92 -6.93
N ILE A 123 15.96 14.74 -6.15
CA ILE A 123 16.46 13.41 -5.76
C ILE A 123 15.42 12.67 -4.90
N VAL A 124 14.81 13.35 -3.92
CA VAL A 124 13.75 12.77 -3.09
C VAL A 124 12.53 12.44 -3.93
N ALA A 125 12.18 13.29 -4.89
CA ALA A 125 11.08 13.02 -5.81
C ALA A 125 11.31 11.77 -6.65
N VAL A 126 12.52 11.61 -7.20
CA VAL A 126 12.89 10.40 -7.96
C VAL A 126 12.83 9.16 -7.07
N LEU A 127 13.42 9.19 -5.87
CA LEU A 127 13.39 8.05 -4.94
C LEU A 127 11.97 7.67 -4.52
N TRP A 128 11.12 8.67 -4.24
CA TRP A 128 9.72 8.48 -3.92
C TRP A 128 8.96 7.80 -5.07
N LEU A 129 9.12 8.30 -6.28
CA LEU A 129 8.50 7.73 -7.48
C LEU A 129 9.00 6.32 -7.77
N LEU A 130 10.29 6.05 -7.62
CA LEU A 130 10.87 4.72 -7.77
C LEU A 130 10.31 3.73 -6.75
N GLY A 131 10.16 4.13 -5.48
CA GLY A 131 9.55 3.28 -4.45
C GLY A 131 8.09 2.92 -4.76
N LEU A 132 7.30 3.89 -5.25
CA LEU A 132 5.92 3.63 -5.67
C LEU A 132 5.85 2.79 -6.96
N TRP A 133 6.78 2.99 -7.89
CA TRP A 133 6.89 2.19 -9.10
C TRP A 133 7.28 0.74 -8.81
N LEU A 134 8.24 0.54 -7.91
CA LEU A 134 8.61 -0.79 -7.40
C LEU A 134 7.40 -1.46 -6.75
N SER A 135 6.65 -0.71 -5.94
CA SER A 135 5.42 -1.21 -5.30
C SER A 135 4.35 -1.58 -6.32
N HIS A 136 4.22 -0.80 -7.41
CA HIS A 136 3.36 -1.14 -8.53
C HIS A 136 3.75 -2.49 -9.17
N LYS A 137 5.05 -2.73 -9.41
CA LYS A 137 5.54 -4.01 -9.97
C LYS A 137 5.34 -5.18 -9.02
N LEU A 138 5.61 -5.00 -7.73
CA LEU A 138 5.37 -6.02 -6.70
C LEU A 138 3.89 -6.40 -6.62
N ILE A 139 2.99 -5.41 -6.63
CA ILE A 139 1.53 -5.66 -6.65
C ILE A 139 1.11 -6.33 -7.97
N ALA A 140 1.72 -5.98 -9.11
CA ALA A 140 1.44 -6.62 -10.40
C ALA A 140 1.72 -8.13 -10.34
N THR A 141 2.88 -8.51 -9.80
CA THR A 141 3.24 -9.93 -9.67
C THR A 141 2.30 -10.68 -8.72
N TRP A 142 1.91 -10.06 -7.60
CA TRP A 142 0.92 -10.64 -6.69
C TRP A 142 -0.44 -10.84 -7.39
N ARG A 143 -0.90 -9.85 -8.15
CA ARG A 143 -2.15 -9.97 -8.93
C ARG A 143 -2.09 -11.09 -9.96
N HIS A 144 -0.98 -11.18 -10.68
CA HIS A 144 -0.80 -12.23 -11.68
C HIS A 144 -0.89 -13.63 -11.08
N GLU A 145 -0.32 -13.83 -9.88
CA GLU A 145 -0.45 -15.09 -9.14
C GLU A 145 -1.90 -15.35 -8.67
N GLN A 146 -2.61 -14.32 -8.20
CA GLN A 146 -4.03 -14.48 -7.81
C GLN A 146 -4.90 -14.85 -9.01
N GLU A 147 -4.64 -14.25 -10.17
CA GLU A 147 -5.35 -14.55 -11.41
C GLU A 147 -5.06 -15.96 -11.92
N SER A 148 -3.82 -16.44 -11.83
CA SER A 148 -3.46 -17.80 -12.24
C SER A 148 -4.14 -18.85 -11.37
N VAL A 149 -4.18 -18.65 -10.05
CA VAL A 149 -4.92 -19.52 -9.12
C VAL A 149 -6.42 -19.49 -9.41
N HIS A 150 -6.99 -18.31 -9.68
CA HIS A 150 -8.40 -18.19 -10.00
C HIS A 150 -8.75 -18.89 -11.31
N ARG A 151 -7.93 -18.72 -12.37
CA ARG A 151 -8.09 -19.39 -13.65
C ARG A 151 -7.93 -20.91 -13.52
N ALA A 152 -6.92 -21.38 -12.81
CA ALA A 152 -6.72 -22.82 -12.55
C ALA A 152 -7.94 -23.44 -11.85
N ARG A 153 -8.51 -22.74 -10.85
CA ARG A 153 -9.75 -23.18 -10.18
C ARG A 153 -10.96 -23.16 -11.12
N ALA A 154 -11.06 -22.19 -12.01
CA ALA A 154 -12.17 -22.09 -12.96
C ALA A 154 -12.16 -23.22 -14.00
N LEU A 155 -10.97 -23.67 -14.41
CA LEU A 155 -10.76 -24.72 -15.41
C LEU A 155 -10.79 -26.15 -14.83
N ALA A 156 -10.68 -26.33 -13.52
CA ALA A 156 -10.72 -27.64 -12.89
C ALA A 156 -12.10 -28.33 -13.09
N PRO A 157 -12.20 -29.43 -13.86
CA PRO A 157 -13.48 -30.10 -14.08
C PRO A 157 -14.07 -30.55 -12.73
N GLY A 158 -15.32 -30.15 -12.46
CA GLY A 158 -16.06 -30.54 -11.25
C GLY A 158 -16.00 -29.56 -10.07
N TRP A 159 -15.34 -28.40 -10.17
CA TRP A 159 -15.33 -27.43 -9.06
C TRP A 159 -16.74 -26.89 -8.73
N ARG A 160 -17.58 -26.68 -9.75
CA ARG A 160 -18.97 -26.22 -9.58
C ARG A 160 -19.85 -27.28 -8.94
N THR A 161 -19.70 -28.55 -9.34
CA THR A 161 -20.46 -29.66 -8.75
C THR A 161 -20.07 -29.88 -7.29
N ARG A 162 -18.77 -29.88 -6.95
CA ARG A 162 -18.33 -30.00 -5.54
C ARG A 162 -18.85 -28.89 -4.64
N ARG A 163 -18.89 -27.64 -5.13
CA ARG A 163 -19.41 -26.50 -4.36
C ARG A 163 -20.93 -26.58 -4.16
N ARG A 164 -21.66 -27.10 -5.15
CA ARG A 164 -23.12 -27.28 -5.07
C ARG A 164 -23.48 -28.43 -4.11
N SER A 165 -22.77 -29.55 -4.16
CA SER A 165 -22.94 -30.67 -3.24
C SER A 165 -22.64 -30.29 -1.78
N ALA A 166 -21.61 -29.47 -1.55
CA ALA A 166 -21.28 -29.00 -0.19
C ALA A 166 -22.36 -28.08 0.40
N LEU A 167 -23.03 -27.27 -0.42
CA LEU A 167 -24.13 -26.41 0.02
C LEU A 167 -25.42 -27.20 0.28
N ILE A 168 -25.64 -28.30 -0.45
CA ILE A 168 -26.78 -29.20 -0.22
C ILE A 168 -26.58 -29.98 1.08
N ASN A 169 -25.41 -30.60 1.29
CA ASN A 169 -25.11 -31.32 2.55
C ASN A 169 -25.15 -30.40 3.78
N TYR A 170 -24.74 -29.14 3.66
CA TYR A 170 -24.82 -28.20 4.78
C TYR A 170 -26.27 -27.92 5.17
N ARG A 171 -27.17 -27.78 4.19
CA ARG A 171 -28.59 -27.53 4.42
C ARG A 171 -29.28 -28.72 5.10
N GLU A 172 -28.97 -29.94 4.67
CA GLU A 172 -29.52 -31.17 5.27
C GLU A 172 -29.00 -31.46 6.69
N SER A 173 -27.84 -30.92 7.07
CA SER A 173 -27.31 -31.06 8.43
C SER A 173 -27.84 -30.04 9.45
N SER A 174 -28.67 -29.10 8.99
CA SER A 174 -29.22 -28.00 9.80
C SER A 174 -30.73 -28.07 10.02
N ASP A 175 -31.36 -29.11 9.50
CA ASP A 175 -32.75 -29.52 9.79
C ASP A 175 -32.73 -30.74 10.74
#